data_AF-A0A432VZC9-F1
#
_entry.id   AF-A0A432VZC9-F1
#
_cell.length_a   1.000
_cell.length_b   1.000
_cell.length_c   1.000
_cell.angle_alpha   90.00
_cell.angle_beta   90.00
_cell.angle_gamma   90.00
#
_symmetry.space_group_name_H-M   'P 1'
#
loop_
_entity.id
_entity.type
_entity.pdbx_description
1 polymer ?
#
loop_
_entity_poly.entity_id
_entity_poly.type
_entity_poly.pdbx_seq_one_letter_code
_entity_poly.pdbx_strand_id
1 'polypeptide(L)'
;MLGVALGAASFVWWASSSDQWQSWLQKKESSPQTIAAFSKQVPVQLPAPHCDVLLNFFGRLDDLPSSQSWLETTQNLYTHEDAEVRFCGRLITAVWAEECADRDGRATCQLLDPDTYDQVWMQPAWPAAQQVDVVLTDSGLANTRNGLVFIDRQARGRVLAHELGHTLGLADEYPMSRDLAERFCAGEFDFSALNMIITDRQELTTAELVSLTQTLPWVQHLQQPIAQKRAENVWQLGSTDPLRVGLHPVATCEDTGFYAWRPVGYVTLMQQHEVGQMPNVYLRLMQTRLNKKASDTTGLYSD
;
A
#
# COMPACT_ATOMS: atom_id res chain seq x y z
N MET A 1 28.88 1.28 80.11
CA MET A 1 28.94 2.51 80.91
C MET A 1 28.18 3.57 80.13
N LEU A 2 26.86 3.65 80.30
CA LEU A 2 26.15 4.59 81.19
C LEU A 2 26.44 6.07 80.87
N GLY A 3 25.43 6.73 80.29
CA GLY A 3 25.40 8.16 80.01
C GLY A 3 24.05 8.56 79.42
N VAL A 4 23.08 8.80 80.31
CA VAL A 4 21.74 9.39 80.06
C VAL A 4 21.80 10.89 80.39
N ALA A 5 21.07 11.73 79.64
CA ALA A 5 20.35 12.98 80.05
C ALA A 5 20.27 13.94 78.84
N LEU A 6 19.11 14.35 78.29
CA LEU A 6 17.92 15.10 78.78
C LEU A 6 17.93 16.56 78.28
N GLY A 7 16.77 17.03 77.78
CA GLY A 7 16.43 18.45 77.51
C GLY A 7 15.51 18.60 76.28
N ALA A 8 14.19 18.42 76.39
CA ALA A 8 13.15 19.45 76.62
C ALA A 8 13.14 20.57 75.54
N ALA A 9 12.27 20.49 74.51
CA ALA A 9 10.85 20.88 74.45
C ALA A 9 10.60 22.40 74.34
N SER A 10 10.10 22.83 73.18
CA SER A 10 9.33 24.07 73.00
C SER A 10 8.20 23.85 72.00
N PHE A 11 6.98 24.10 72.46
CA PHE A 11 5.71 24.17 71.74
C PHE A 11 5.63 25.42 70.86
N VAL A 12 5.13 25.30 69.62
CA VAL A 12 4.30 26.34 68.96
C VAL A 12 3.31 25.65 67.99
N TRP A 13 2.06 26.08 68.07
CA TRP A 13 0.89 25.75 67.24
C TRP A 13 1.05 26.14 65.76
N TRP A 14 0.46 25.41 64.80
CA TRP A 14 -0.82 25.75 64.14
C TRP A 14 -1.21 24.72 63.05
N ALA A 15 -2.53 24.57 62.97
CA ALA A 15 -3.44 24.02 61.95
C ALA A 15 -2.94 23.33 60.66
N SER A 16 -3.71 22.29 60.36
CA SER A 16 -4.04 21.70 59.05
C SER A 16 -4.24 22.69 57.90
N SER A 17 -3.76 22.30 56.71
CA SER A 17 -4.46 22.49 55.43
C SER A 17 -3.77 21.60 54.37
N SER A 18 -4.41 20.60 53.78
CA SER A 18 -5.20 20.68 52.54
C SER A 18 -4.60 21.45 51.35
N ASP A 19 -3.42 22.07 51.47
CA ASP A 19 -2.95 23.06 50.48
C ASP A 19 -1.81 22.57 49.56
N GLN A 20 -1.39 21.30 49.67
CA GLN A 20 -0.44 20.71 48.71
C GLN A 20 -1.09 19.80 47.66
N TRP A 21 -2.41 19.60 47.70
CA TRP A 21 -3.15 18.90 46.64
C TRP A 21 -3.90 19.87 45.70
N GLN A 22 -4.23 21.09 46.15
CA GLN A 22 -4.89 22.11 45.33
C GLN A 22 -3.93 22.82 44.36
N SER A 23 -2.61 22.89 44.63
CA SER A 23 -1.65 23.53 43.72
C SER A 23 -1.28 22.67 42.49
N TRP A 24 -1.65 21.39 42.48
CA TRP A 24 -1.45 20.49 41.34
C TRP A 24 -2.70 20.39 40.44
N LEU A 25 -3.90 20.64 41.00
CA LEU A 25 -5.18 20.62 40.27
C LEU A 25 -5.62 22.00 39.75
N GLN A 26 -5.11 23.12 40.29
CA GLN A 26 -5.38 24.47 39.75
C GLN A 26 -4.35 24.98 38.72
N LYS A 27 -3.35 24.17 38.35
CA LYS A 27 -2.42 24.50 37.26
C LYS A 27 -2.74 23.80 35.93
N LYS A 28 -3.95 23.23 35.83
CA LYS A 28 -4.43 22.49 34.65
C LYS A 28 -5.73 23.03 34.03
N GLU A 29 -6.17 24.22 34.42
CA GLU A 29 -7.29 24.92 33.81
C GLU A 29 -6.93 26.37 33.53
N SER A 30 -6.41 26.61 32.32
CA SER A 30 -6.42 27.86 31.53
C SER A 30 -5.15 27.96 30.66
N SER A 31 -5.02 27.05 29.71
CA SER A 31 -4.35 27.38 28.44
C SER A 31 -4.95 26.51 27.33
N PRO A 32 -5.75 27.07 26.41
CA PRO A 32 -6.15 26.38 25.19
C PRO A 32 -4.95 26.37 24.24
N GLN A 33 -3.97 25.50 24.49
CA GLN A 33 -2.83 25.30 23.58
C GLN A 33 -2.35 23.85 23.63
N THR A 34 -3.01 22.98 22.86
CA THR A 34 -2.27 22.02 22.00
C THR A 34 -3.04 21.69 20.72
N ILE A 35 -3.66 22.71 20.10
CA ILE A 35 -3.57 22.84 18.64
C ILE A 35 -2.28 23.64 18.42
N ALA A 36 -1.16 23.04 18.82
CA ALA A 36 0.15 23.62 18.62
C ALA A 36 0.44 23.48 17.12
N ALA A 37 0.33 24.60 16.41
CA ALA A 37 0.90 24.86 15.11
C ALA A 37 1.04 23.61 14.23
N PHE A 38 -0.02 23.30 13.47
CA PHE A 38 0.21 22.91 12.09
C PHE A 38 1.10 23.99 11.48
N SER A 39 2.41 23.78 11.53
CA SER A 39 3.38 24.51 10.73
C SER A 39 2.75 24.56 9.36
N LYS A 40 2.44 25.76 8.88
CA LYS A 40 1.69 25.99 7.65
C LYS A 40 2.38 25.20 6.53
N GLN A 41 1.92 23.99 6.28
CA GLN A 41 2.27 23.20 5.12
C GLN A 41 1.78 24.05 3.96
N VAL A 42 2.70 24.73 3.28
CA VAL A 42 2.35 25.47 2.09
C VAL A 42 2.09 24.41 1.04
N PRO A 43 0.85 24.25 0.54
CA PRO A 43 0.57 23.26 -0.47
C PRO A 43 1.39 23.61 -1.70
N VAL A 44 2.36 22.77 -2.05
CA VAL A 44 3.04 22.86 -3.35
C VAL A 44 2.12 22.18 -4.35
N GLN A 45 1.09 22.91 -4.78
CA GLN A 45 0.22 22.46 -5.86
C GLN A 45 0.97 22.57 -7.18
N LEU A 46 1.33 21.43 -7.76
CA LEU A 46 1.72 21.34 -9.17
C LEU A 46 0.43 21.15 -10.00
N PRO A 47 0.32 21.78 -11.18
CA PRO A 47 -0.97 21.97 -11.86
C PRO A 47 -1.62 20.64 -12.28
N ALA A 48 -2.94 20.56 -12.13
CA ALA A 48 -3.79 19.52 -12.71
C ALA A 48 -5.04 20.17 -13.32
N PRO A 49 -5.36 19.82 -14.58
CA PRO A 49 -6.78 19.66 -14.91
C PRO A 49 -7.22 18.20 -15.14
N HIS A 50 -6.35 17.26 -15.55
CA HIS A 50 -6.76 15.87 -15.89
C HIS A 50 -5.60 14.83 -15.74
N CYS A 51 -5.31 14.28 -14.55
CA CYS A 51 -4.07 13.51 -14.25
C CYS A 51 -3.76 12.31 -15.17
N ASP A 52 -2.45 12.02 -15.36
CA ASP A 52 -1.93 10.78 -15.96
C ASP A 52 -0.93 10.01 -15.03
N VAL A 53 0.18 10.53 -14.50
CA VAL A 53 0.77 10.00 -13.23
C VAL A 53 1.30 11.19 -12.44
N LEU A 54 0.53 11.65 -11.46
CA LEU A 54 0.87 12.82 -10.65
C LEU A 54 0.68 12.47 -9.18
N LEU A 55 1.77 12.44 -8.43
CA LEU A 55 1.75 12.34 -6.97
C LEU A 55 1.68 13.76 -6.40
N ASN A 56 0.55 14.13 -5.80
CA ASN A 56 0.35 15.43 -5.17
C ASN A 56 0.81 15.36 -3.71
N PHE A 57 1.88 16.08 -3.37
CA PHE A 57 2.52 15.97 -2.06
C PHE A 57 2.13 17.10 -1.09
N PHE A 58 1.45 16.73 0.01
CA PHE A 58 1.19 17.58 1.17
C PHE A 58 2.15 17.21 2.32
N GLY A 59 3.45 17.42 2.12
CA GLY A 59 4.53 17.01 3.03
C GLY A 59 5.26 18.16 3.71
N ARG A 60 6.26 17.83 4.54
CA ARG A 60 7.28 18.76 5.05
C ARG A 60 8.20 19.14 3.88
N LEU A 61 8.87 20.30 3.96
CA LEU A 61 9.82 20.72 2.91
C LEU A 61 10.94 19.70 2.70
N ASP A 62 11.36 19.00 3.75
CA ASP A 62 12.41 17.98 3.69
C ASP A 62 11.96 16.70 2.95
N ASP A 63 10.66 16.52 2.68
CA ASP A 63 10.15 15.40 1.88
C ASP A 63 10.31 15.64 0.37
N LEU A 64 10.61 16.88 -0.05
CA LEU A 64 10.64 17.28 -1.47
C LEU A 64 11.68 16.53 -2.33
N PRO A 65 12.93 16.29 -1.86
CA PRO A 65 13.90 15.54 -2.67
C PRO A 65 13.47 14.09 -2.91
N SER A 66 12.94 13.41 -1.89
CA SER A 66 12.41 12.05 -2.03
C SER A 66 11.19 12.03 -2.95
N SER A 67 10.28 13.00 -2.79
CA SER A 67 9.03 13.06 -3.53
C SER A 67 9.23 13.32 -5.03
N GLN A 68 10.22 14.15 -5.41
CA GLN A 68 10.59 14.34 -6.80
C GLN A 68 11.19 13.06 -7.41
N SER A 69 12.13 12.41 -6.72
CA SER A 69 12.71 11.15 -7.17
C SER A 69 11.64 10.06 -7.35
N TRP A 70 10.66 10.02 -6.45
CA TRP A 70 9.51 9.12 -6.53
C TRP A 70 8.63 9.41 -7.73
N LEU A 71 8.29 10.67 -7.98
CA LEU A 71 7.49 11.07 -9.13
C LEU A 71 8.17 10.65 -10.44
N GLU A 72 9.45 11.01 -10.61
CA GLU A 72 10.23 10.68 -11.81
C GLU A 72 10.34 9.15 -11.99
N THR A 73 10.65 8.41 -10.92
CA THR A 73 10.76 6.95 -10.99
C THR A 73 9.43 6.29 -11.33
N THR A 74 8.34 6.77 -10.73
CA THR A 74 7.00 6.23 -10.98
C THR A 74 6.57 6.52 -12.41
N GLN A 75 6.72 7.76 -12.89
CA GLN A 75 6.43 8.11 -14.29
C GLN A 75 7.22 7.21 -15.26
N ASN A 76 8.52 7.04 -15.04
CA ASN A 76 9.35 6.20 -15.90
C ASN A 76 8.95 4.71 -15.89
N LEU A 77 8.46 4.17 -14.76
CA LEU A 77 8.04 2.78 -14.65
C LEU A 77 6.62 2.54 -15.16
N TYR A 78 5.74 3.55 -15.09
CA TYR A 78 4.33 3.45 -15.46
C TYR A 78 4.00 3.99 -16.85
N THR A 79 4.99 4.60 -17.51
CA THR A 79 4.89 5.08 -18.89
C THR A 79 5.92 4.34 -19.76
N HIS A 80 5.43 3.59 -20.74
CA HIS A 80 6.21 2.97 -21.80
C HIS A 80 5.63 3.33 -23.17
N GLU A 81 6.43 3.17 -24.23
CA GLU A 81 6.04 3.54 -25.60
C GLU A 81 4.71 2.90 -26.05
N ASP A 82 4.42 1.69 -25.56
CA ASP A 82 3.24 0.90 -25.95
C ASP A 82 2.17 0.75 -24.85
N ALA A 83 2.36 1.36 -23.68
CA ALA A 83 1.44 1.27 -22.56
C ALA A 83 1.66 2.38 -21.53
N GLU A 84 0.58 2.98 -21.07
CA GLU A 84 0.59 4.04 -20.06
C GLU A 84 -0.51 3.75 -19.03
N VAL A 85 -0.22 3.97 -17.75
CA VAL A 85 -1.19 3.88 -16.66
C VAL A 85 -1.51 5.27 -16.16
N ARG A 86 -2.81 5.57 -16.01
CA ARG A 86 -3.33 6.91 -15.70
C ARG A 86 -4.00 6.98 -14.32
N PHE A 87 -3.36 7.62 -13.33
CA PHE A 87 -3.93 7.82 -11.99
C PHE A 87 -3.37 9.07 -11.28
N CYS A 88 -4.09 9.52 -10.25
CA CYS A 88 -3.64 10.58 -9.35
C CYS A 88 -3.21 9.96 -8.01
N GLY A 89 -2.03 10.29 -7.52
CA GLY A 89 -1.63 10.03 -6.14
C GLY A 89 -1.81 11.26 -5.27
N ARG A 90 -2.15 11.07 -4.00
CA ARG A 90 -2.20 12.14 -3.00
C ARG A 90 -1.44 11.70 -1.75
N LEU A 91 -0.53 12.53 -1.28
CA LEU A 91 0.12 12.36 0.01
C LEU A 91 -0.79 12.90 1.11
N ILE A 92 -1.05 12.08 2.11
CA ILE A 92 -1.84 12.44 3.28
C ILE A 92 -0.95 12.39 4.53
N THR A 93 -0.58 13.56 5.05
CA THR A 93 0.21 13.66 6.29
C THR A 93 -0.60 14.13 7.50
N ALA A 94 -1.68 14.91 7.30
CA ALA A 94 -2.35 15.64 8.38
C ALA A 94 -3.39 14.83 9.21
N VAL A 95 -3.80 13.66 8.73
CA VAL A 95 -4.85 12.84 9.39
C VAL A 95 -4.32 11.53 9.98
N TRP A 96 -3.04 11.24 9.82
CA TRP A 96 -2.40 10.03 10.36
C TRP A 96 -1.41 10.39 11.44
N ALA A 97 -1.30 9.55 12.47
CA ALA A 97 -0.35 9.78 13.55
C ALA A 97 1.07 9.89 12.99
N GLU A 98 1.80 10.94 13.38
CA GLU A 98 3.21 11.10 12.98
C GLU A 98 4.06 9.91 13.45
N GLU A 99 3.71 9.35 14.61
CA GLU A 99 4.30 8.14 15.17
C GLU A 99 3.50 6.90 14.72
N CYS A 100 3.80 6.42 13.51
CA CYS A 100 3.30 5.11 13.08
C CYS A 100 4.00 4.01 13.87
N ALA A 101 3.24 3.05 14.40
CA ALA A 101 3.80 1.90 15.09
C ALA A 101 4.36 0.90 14.07
N ASP A 102 5.49 0.30 14.39
CA ASP A 102 5.94 -0.92 13.74
C ASP A 102 5.14 -2.10 14.32
N ARG A 103 4.41 -2.82 13.44
CA ARG A 103 3.77 -4.08 13.79
C ARG A 103 4.20 -5.14 12.79
N ASP A 104 4.88 -6.16 13.28
CA ASP A 104 5.44 -7.25 12.48
C ASP A 104 6.39 -6.76 11.36
N GLY A 105 7.15 -5.70 11.65
CA GLY A 105 8.07 -5.07 10.71
C GLY A 105 7.41 -4.09 9.75
N ARG A 106 6.09 -3.86 9.81
CA ARG A 106 5.34 -3.03 8.86
C ARG A 106 4.80 -1.75 9.51
N ALA A 107 4.77 -0.70 8.71
CA ALA A 107 4.20 0.58 9.09
C ALA A 107 2.69 0.47 9.37
N THR A 108 2.27 0.75 10.60
CA THR A 108 0.85 0.81 10.99
C THR A 108 0.54 2.15 11.63
N CYS A 109 -0.10 3.04 10.89
CA CYS A 109 -0.53 4.34 11.40
C CYS A 109 -2.00 4.27 11.86
N GLN A 110 -2.34 5.04 12.91
CA GLN A 110 -3.73 5.25 13.32
C GLN A 110 -4.23 6.59 12.76
N LEU A 111 -5.51 6.64 12.38
CA LEU A 111 -6.19 7.89 12.06
C LEU A 111 -6.24 8.75 13.33
N LEU A 112 -5.72 9.98 13.24
CA LEU A 112 -5.74 10.95 14.35
C LEU A 112 -7.15 11.43 14.65
N ASP A 113 -7.95 11.63 13.60
CA ASP A 113 -9.35 12.03 13.71
C ASP A 113 -10.14 11.53 12.48
N PRO A 114 -11.06 10.56 12.65
CA PRO A 114 -11.94 10.07 11.59
C PRO A 114 -12.81 11.18 10.96
N ASP A 115 -13.21 12.19 11.74
CA ASP A 115 -14.06 13.28 11.23
C ASP A 115 -13.24 14.22 10.32
N THR A 116 -11.96 14.43 10.64
CA THR A 116 -11.03 15.17 9.78
C THR A 116 -10.70 14.40 8.51
N TYR A 117 -10.67 13.06 8.55
CA TYR A 117 -10.58 12.24 7.34
C TYR A 117 -11.76 12.59 6.42
N ASP A 118 -13.00 12.39 6.83
CA ASP A 118 -14.15 12.68 5.95
C ASP A 118 -14.14 14.12 5.39
N GLN A 119 -13.70 15.11 6.15
CA GLN A 119 -13.56 16.49 5.67
C GLN A 119 -12.43 16.70 4.64
N VAL A 120 -11.30 16.00 4.77
CA VAL A 120 -10.20 16.00 3.77
C VAL A 120 -10.57 15.19 2.53
N TRP A 121 -11.40 14.17 2.69
CA TRP A 121 -11.84 13.26 1.63
C TRP A 121 -13.04 13.78 0.83
N MET A 122 -13.87 14.66 1.40
CA MET A 122 -15.02 15.28 0.72
C MET A 122 -14.70 16.57 -0.05
N GLN A 123 -13.42 16.92 -0.27
CA GLN A 123 -13.11 18.09 -1.08
C GLN A 123 -13.42 17.85 -2.57
N PRO A 124 -14.16 18.74 -3.26
CA PRO A 124 -14.81 18.43 -4.54
C PRO A 124 -13.88 18.40 -5.77
N ALA A 125 -12.56 18.41 -5.59
CA ALA A 125 -11.61 18.80 -6.63
C ALA A 125 -10.97 17.64 -7.41
N TRP A 126 -11.22 16.37 -7.05
CA TRP A 126 -10.57 15.23 -7.70
C TRP A 126 -11.54 14.11 -8.08
N PRO A 127 -11.45 13.52 -9.29
CA PRO A 127 -12.25 12.34 -9.63
C PRO A 127 -11.86 11.16 -8.74
N ALA A 128 -12.78 10.77 -7.85
CA ALA A 128 -12.57 9.71 -6.85
C ALA A 128 -12.20 8.33 -7.45
N ALA A 129 -12.51 8.08 -8.72
CA ALA A 129 -12.39 6.76 -9.32
C ALA A 129 -10.94 6.27 -9.58
N GLN A 130 -9.93 7.12 -9.42
CA GLN A 130 -8.53 6.85 -9.81
C GLN A 130 -7.51 7.45 -8.84
N GLN A 131 -7.89 7.59 -7.56
CA GLN A 131 -7.04 8.18 -6.55
C GLN A 131 -6.35 7.09 -5.71
N VAL A 132 -5.05 7.30 -5.45
CA VAL A 132 -4.26 6.50 -4.52
C VAL A 132 -3.73 7.40 -3.42
N ASP A 133 -3.92 7.00 -2.17
CA ASP A 133 -3.45 7.79 -1.03
C ASP A 133 -2.21 7.18 -0.41
N VAL A 134 -1.23 8.03 -0.17
CA VAL A 134 0.10 7.68 0.32
C VAL A 134 0.30 8.33 1.68
N VAL A 135 0.67 7.53 2.67
CA VAL A 135 0.96 7.92 4.05
C VAL A 135 2.46 7.74 4.29
N LEU A 136 3.12 8.83 4.69
CA LEU A 136 4.54 8.80 5.03
C LEU A 136 4.76 8.31 6.45
N THR A 137 5.73 7.43 6.62
CA THR A 137 6.18 6.95 7.94
C THR A 137 7.65 7.25 8.17
N ASP A 138 8.04 7.32 9.44
CA ASP A 138 9.44 7.50 9.84
C ASP A 138 10.13 6.16 10.15
N SER A 139 9.37 5.06 10.10
CA SER A 139 9.84 3.70 10.32
C SER A 139 8.86 2.65 9.77
N GLY A 140 9.29 1.39 9.77
CA GLY A 140 8.51 0.24 9.29
C GLY A 140 8.66 0.00 7.79
N LEU A 141 8.53 -1.26 7.38
CA LEU A 141 8.53 -1.64 5.97
C LEU A 141 7.28 -1.10 5.28
N ALA A 142 7.46 -0.68 4.03
CA ALA A 142 6.37 -0.24 3.18
C ALA A 142 5.32 -1.35 3.00
N ASN A 143 4.06 -0.94 2.87
CA ASN A 143 2.96 -1.85 2.62
C ASN A 143 1.73 -1.12 2.09
N THR A 144 0.90 -1.86 1.38
CA THR A 144 -0.39 -1.39 0.90
C THR A 144 -1.53 -2.05 1.66
N ARG A 145 -2.48 -1.27 2.16
CA ARG A 145 -3.67 -1.78 2.85
C ARG A 145 -4.89 -0.94 2.52
N ASN A 146 -5.96 -1.60 2.05
CA ASN A 146 -7.23 -0.94 1.70
C ASN A 146 -7.06 0.20 0.68
N GLY A 147 -6.10 0.08 -0.26
CA GLY A 147 -5.80 1.13 -1.24
C GLY A 147 -4.94 2.29 -0.70
N LEU A 148 -4.53 2.24 0.56
CA LEU A 148 -3.57 3.17 1.15
C LEU A 148 -2.16 2.59 1.08
N VAL A 149 -1.22 3.39 0.59
CA VAL A 149 0.21 3.08 0.61
C VAL A 149 0.80 3.66 1.89
N PHE A 150 1.44 2.84 2.70
CA PHE A 150 2.29 3.27 3.81
C PHE A 150 3.74 3.12 3.37
N ILE A 151 4.53 4.19 3.46
CA ILE A 151 5.90 4.17 2.97
C ILE A 151 6.82 5.05 3.80
N ASP A 152 8.00 4.51 4.10
CA ASP A 152 9.06 5.24 4.80
C ASP A 152 9.53 6.44 3.97
N ARG A 153 9.75 7.60 4.60
CA ARG A 153 10.23 8.84 3.94
C ARG A 153 11.57 8.67 3.21
N GLN A 154 12.39 7.72 3.65
CA GLN A 154 13.69 7.38 3.08
C GLN A 154 13.61 6.27 2.03
N ALA A 155 12.42 5.74 1.75
CA ALA A 155 12.23 4.73 0.72
C ALA A 155 12.62 5.27 -0.67
N ARG A 156 13.01 4.35 -1.56
CA ARG A 156 13.33 4.69 -2.95
C ARG A 156 12.06 4.67 -3.80
N GLY A 157 12.04 5.42 -4.90
CA GLY A 157 10.87 5.53 -5.79
C GLY A 157 10.38 4.18 -6.34
N ARG A 158 11.26 3.18 -6.47
CA ARG A 158 10.87 1.83 -6.91
C ARG A 158 10.06 1.07 -5.86
N VAL A 159 10.27 1.33 -4.57
CA VAL A 159 9.44 0.80 -3.48
C VAL A 159 8.05 1.41 -3.57
N LEU A 160 7.96 2.73 -3.77
CA LEU A 160 6.67 3.37 -4.02
C LEU A 160 5.96 2.77 -5.23
N ALA A 161 6.66 2.60 -6.35
CA ALA A 161 6.09 1.98 -7.54
C ALA A 161 5.61 0.53 -7.29
N HIS A 162 6.30 -0.25 -6.46
CA HIS A 162 5.84 -1.57 -6.04
C HIS A 162 4.52 -1.49 -5.27
N GLU A 163 4.44 -0.62 -4.26
CA GLU A 163 3.22 -0.43 -3.46
C GLU A 163 2.04 0.12 -4.29
N LEU A 164 2.32 1.05 -5.20
CA LEU A 164 1.32 1.53 -6.16
C LEU A 164 0.81 0.38 -7.02
N GLY A 165 1.66 -0.58 -7.39
CA GLY A 165 1.27 -1.82 -8.05
C GLY A 165 0.15 -2.55 -7.29
N HIS A 166 0.27 -2.68 -5.97
CA HIS A 166 -0.78 -3.28 -5.13
C HIS A 166 -2.08 -2.49 -5.15
N THR A 167 -2.02 -1.17 -5.03
CA THR A 167 -3.23 -0.33 -5.09
C THR A 167 -3.96 -0.46 -6.42
N LEU A 168 -3.21 -0.72 -7.49
CA LEU A 168 -3.71 -0.90 -8.84
C LEU A 168 -4.06 -2.36 -9.18
N GLY A 169 -3.94 -3.26 -8.21
CA GLY A 169 -4.45 -4.64 -8.30
C GLY A 169 -3.41 -5.70 -8.62
N LEU A 170 -2.13 -5.39 -8.51
CA LEU A 170 -1.05 -6.38 -8.63
C LEU A 170 -0.79 -7.07 -7.28
N ALA A 171 -0.39 -8.32 -7.32
CA ALA A 171 0.02 -9.11 -6.17
C ALA A 171 1.53 -9.37 -6.18
N ASP A 172 2.05 -9.70 -5.00
CA ASP A 172 3.44 -10.09 -4.82
C ASP A 172 3.79 -11.40 -5.54
N GLU A 173 4.98 -11.41 -6.12
CA GLU A 173 5.53 -12.52 -6.91
C GLU A 173 6.72 -13.21 -6.21
N TYR A 174 7.08 -12.77 -5.01
CA TYR A 174 8.08 -13.43 -4.17
C TYR A 174 7.43 -14.46 -3.23
N PRO A 175 8.19 -15.43 -2.69
CA PRO A 175 7.68 -16.38 -1.71
C PRO A 175 7.13 -15.67 -0.47
N MET A 176 5.85 -15.85 -0.19
CA MET A 176 5.23 -15.31 1.01
C MET A 176 5.60 -16.14 2.25
N SER A 177 5.44 -15.57 3.44
CA SER A 177 5.43 -16.38 4.66
C SER A 177 4.35 -17.45 4.55
N ARG A 178 4.65 -18.67 5.01
CA ARG A 178 3.75 -19.83 4.90
C ARG A 178 2.29 -19.53 5.28
N ASP A 179 2.03 -18.94 6.44
CA ASP A 179 0.66 -18.63 6.92
C ASP A 179 -0.09 -17.63 6.03
N LEU A 180 0.64 -16.70 5.38
CA LEU A 180 0.05 -15.77 4.42
C LEU A 180 -0.20 -16.48 3.09
N ALA A 181 0.77 -17.26 2.63
CA ALA A 181 0.68 -18.03 1.40
C ALA A 181 -0.51 -19.01 1.44
N GLU A 182 -0.68 -19.77 2.53
CA GLU A 182 -1.77 -20.74 2.68
C GLU A 182 -3.15 -20.07 2.51
N ARG A 183 -3.38 -18.94 3.19
CA ARG A 183 -4.65 -18.20 3.10
C ARG A 183 -4.83 -17.52 1.75
N PHE A 184 -3.76 -16.94 1.21
CA PHE A 184 -3.78 -16.24 -0.08
C PHE A 184 -4.10 -17.21 -1.21
N CYS A 185 -3.40 -18.34 -1.23
CA CYS A 185 -3.53 -19.35 -2.28
C CYS A 185 -4.80 -20.19 -2.17
N ALA A 186 -5.37 -20.30 -0.96
CA ALA A 186 -6.71 -20.86 -0.77
C ALA A 186 -7.85 -19.90 -1.15
N GLY A 187 -7.55 -18.64 -1.50
CA GLY A 187 -8.56 -17.66 -1.91
C GLY A 187 -9.37 -17.07 -0.76
N GLU A 188 -8.79 -17.00 0.45
CA GLU A 188 -9.49 -16.46 1.64
C GLU A 188 -9.61 -14.92 1.63
N PHE A 189 -8.95 -14.23 0.69
CA PHE A 189 -9.02 -12.78 0.55
C PHE A 189 -10.03 -12.39 -0.53
N ASP A 190 -10.81 -11.34 -0.26
CA ASP A 190 -11.67 -10.68 -1.25
C ASP A 190 -10.82 -9.78 -2.17
N PHE A 191 -9.91 -10.41 -2.91
CA PHE A 191 -8.99 -9.76 -3.83
C PHE A 191 -8.63 -10.68 -4.98
N SER A 192 -8.88 -10.21 -6.22
CA SER A 192 -8.38 -10.86 -7.43
C SER A 192 -7.19 -10.08 -7.99
N ALA A 193 -6.04 -10.74 -8.01
CA ALA A 193 -4.81 -10.21 -8.58
C ALA A 193 -4.92 -10.12 -10.11
N LEU A 194 -4.41 -9.04 -10.70
CA LEU A 194 -4.38 -8.88 -12.16
C LEU A 194 -3.21 -9.63 -12.80
N ASN A 195 -2.07 -9.72 -12.10
CA ASN A 195 -0.84 -10.36 -12.59
C ASN A 195 -0.68 -11.81 -12.16
N MET A 196 -1.69 -12.41 -11.51
CA MET A 196 -1.53 -13.77 -10.99
C MET A 196 -2.82 -14.56 -11.03
N ILE A 197 -2.69 -15.85 -11.32
CA ILE A 197 -3.73 -16.86 -11.07
C ILE A 197 -3.14 -18.01 -10.24
N ILE A 198 -4.03 -18.77 -9.60
CA ILE A 198 -3.66 -19.87 -8.70
C ILE A 198 -4.39 -21.12 -9.17
N THR A 199 -3.68 -22.25 -9.22
CA THR A 199 -4.23 -23.57 -9.55
C THR A 199 -3.85 -24.58 -8.48
N ASP A 200 -4.67 -25.62 -8.30
CA ASP A 200 -4.42 -26.75 -7.38
C ASP A 200 -3.59 -27.87 -8.03
N ARG A 201 -3.46 -27.84 -9.36
CA ARG A 201 -2.67 -28.79 -10.15
C ARG A 201 -2.05 -28.11 -11.36
N GLN A 202 -1.05 -28.77 -11.94
CA GLN A 202 -0.37 -28.31 -13.15
C GLN A 202 -0.79 -29.09 -14.41
N GLU A 203 -1.50 -30.21 -14.28
CA GLU A 203 -1.99 -30.98 -15.42
C GLU A 203 -3.51 -30.83 -15.55
N LEU A 204 -3.96 -30.46 -16.75
CA LEU A 204 -5.36 -30.21 -17.08
C LEU A 204 -5.81 -31.04 -18.28
N THR A 205 -7.10 -31.35 -18.31
CA THR A 205 -7.79 -31.81 -19.52
C THR A 205 -7.97 -30.67 -20.53
N THR A 206 -8.35 -31.00 -21.77
CA THR A 206 -8.60 -29.98 -22.80
C THR A 206 -9.72 -29.01 -22.40
N ALA A 207 -10.79 -29.52 -21.78
CA ALA A 207 -11.91 -28.69 -21.34
C ALA A 207 -11.51 -27.75 -20.20
N GLU A 208 -10.75 -28.25 -19.22
CA GLU A 208 -10.24 -27.46 -18.11
C GLU A 208 -9.24 -26.39 -18.59
N LEU A 209 -8.37 -26.71 -19.54
CA LEU A 209 -7.44 -25.74 -20.14
C LEU A 209 -8.19 -24.59 -20.83
N VAL A 210 -9.24 -24.89 -21.59
CA VAL A 210 -10.08 -23.87 -22.22
C VAL A 210 -10.74 -22.99 -21.17
N SER A 211 -11.31 -23.60 -20.12
CA SER A 211 -11.93 -22.85 -19.02
C SER A 211 -10.92 -21.95 -18.31
N LEU A 212 -9.74 -22.45 -17.95
CA LEU A 212 -8.68 -21.67 -17.32
C LEU A 212 -8.22 -20.51 -18.21
N THR A 213 -8.06 -20.74 -19.51
CA THR A 213 -7.62 -19.70 -20.45
C THR A 213 -8.58 -18.52 -20.45
N GLN A 214 -9.89 -18.78 -20.37
CA GLN A 214 -10.93 -17.75 -20.38
C GLN A 214 -10.98 -16.93 -19.08
N THR A 215 -10.45 -17.45 -17.98
CA THR A 215 -10.42 -16.74 -16.68
C THR A 215 -9.16 -15.91 -16.48
N LEU A 216 -8.14 -16.04 -17.33
CA LEU A 216 -6.90 -15.26 -17.21
C LEU A 216 -7.19 -13.76 -17.34
N PRO A 217 -6.77 -12.92 -16.36
CA PRO A 217 -6.93 -11.47 -16.47
C PRO A 217 -6.27 -10.88 -17.73
N TRP A 218 -5.20 -11.52 -18.22
CA TRP A 218 -4.43 -11.10 -19.39
C TRP A 218 -4.73 -11.91 -20.66
N VAL A 219 -5.86 -12.62 -20.72
CA VAL A 219 -6.21 -13.47 -21.89
C VAL A 219 -6.10 -12.73 -23.23
N GLN A 220 -6.48 -11.45 -23.27
CA GLN A 220 -6.43 -10.61 -24.48
C GLN A 220 -5.00 -10.23 -24.91
N HIS A 221 -4.00 -10.50 -24.07
CA HIS A 221 -2.60 -10.17 -24.32
C HIS A 221 -1.73 -11.41 -24.53
N LEU A 222 -2.31 -12.62 -24.55
CA LEU A 222 -1.54 -13.85 -24.78
C LEU A 222 -0.82 -13.83 -26.13
N GLN A 223 0.46 -14.19 -26.10
CA GLN A 223 1.36 -14.25 -27.26
C GLN A 223 1.87 -15.68 -27.53
N GLN A 224 1.51 -16.62 -26.66
CA GLN A 224 1.89 -18.03 -26.75
C GLN A 224 0.90 -18.92 -25.99
N PRO A 225 0.89 -20.24 -26.23
CA PRO A 225 0.11 -21.18 -25.44
C PRO A 225 0.48 -21.17 -23.96
N ILE A 226 -0.51 -21.35 -23.09
CA ILE A 226 -0.33 -21.38 -21.63
C ILE A 226 -0.01 -22.78 -21.08
N ALA A 227 0.00 -23.79 -21.95
CA ALA A 227 0.23 -25.18 -21.62
C ALA A 227 0.84 -25.95 -22.80
N GLN A 228 1.49 -27.07 -22.49
CA GLN A 228 2.12 -27.98 -23.43
C GLN A 228 1.37 -29.31 -23.43
N LYS A 229 1.05 -29.84 -24.63
CA LYS A 229 0.38 -31.13 -24.75
C LYS A 229 1.34 -32.26 -24.33
N ARG A 230 0.93 -33.09 -23.37
CA ARG A 230 1.70 -34.25 -22.89
C ARG A 230 1.20 -35.56 -23.46
N ALA A 231 -0.12 -35.71 -23.55
CA ALA A 231 -0.79 -36.87 -24.13
C ALA A 231 -2.13 -36.45 -24.75
N GLU A 232 -2.91 -37.42 -25.21
CA GLU A 232 -4.30 -37.17 -25.56
C GLU A 232 -5.07 -36.69 -24.32
N ASN A 233 -5.72 -35.53 -24.44
CA ASN A 233 -6.46 -34.90 -23.35
C ASN A 233 -5.68 -34.63 -22.05
N VAL A 234 -4.34 -34.52 -22.10
CA VAL A 234 -3.50 -34.14 -20.96
C VAL A 234 -2.56 -33.00 -21.36
N TRP A 235 -2.67 -31.88 -20.65
CA TRP A 235 -1.92 -30.65 -20.87
C TRP A 235 -1.19 -30.22 -19.61
N GLN A 236 0.12 -30.00 -19.71
CA GLN A 236 0.94 -29.46 -18.63
C GLN A 236 0.96 -27.93 -18.72
N LEU A 237 0.51 -27.24 -17.66
CA LEU A 237 0.60 -25.78 -17.53
C LEU A 237 2.06 -25.32 -17.56
N GLY A 238 2.28 -24.18 -18.22
CA GLY A 238 3.59 -23.56 -18.38
C GLY A 238 3.91 -23.22 -19.84
N SER A 239 4.06 -21.93 -20.10
CA SER A 239 4.59 -21.39 -21.35
C SER A 239 6.12 -21.57 -21.43
N THR A 240 6.66 -21.54 -22.65
CA THR A 240 8.07 -21.87 -22.91
C THR A 240 8.97 -20.66 -23.09
N ASP A 241 8.47 -19.57 -23.65
CA ASP A 241 9.26 -18.35 -23.90
C ASP A 241 9.05 -17.34 -22.76
N PRO A 242 10.05 -17.10 -21.88
CA PRO A 242 9.89 -16.21 -20.73
C PRO A 242 9.67 -14.74 -21.12
N LEU A 243 9.99 -14.34 -22.35
CA LEU A 243 9.83 -12.95 -22.82
C LEU A 243 8.46 -12.68 -23.43
N ARG A 244 7.69 -13.73 -23.76
CA ARG A 244 6.34 -13.60 -24.32
C ARG A 244 5.27 -13.72 -23.25
N VAL A 245 4.20 -12.96 -23.41
CA VAL A 245 3.03 -13.03 -22.52
C VAL A 245 2.39 -14.42 -22.63
N GLY A 246 2.39 -15.16 -21.54
CA GLY A 246 1.93 -16.55 -21.43
C GLY A 246 1.51 -16.87 -20.00
N LEU A 247 1.89 -18.05 -19.52
CA LEU A 247 1.65 -18.53 -18.16
C LEU A 247 2.95 -19.09 -17.59
N HIS A 248 3.55 -18.38 -16.64
CA HIS A 248 4.87 -18.69 -16.09
C HIS A 248 4.77 -18.91 -14.58
N PRO A 249 5.47 -19.90 -14.01
CA PRO A 249 5.39 -20.17 -12.58
C PRO A 249 5.99 -19.03 -11.76
N VAL A 250 5.46 -18.82 -10.56
CA VAL A 250 5.96 -17.86 -9.60
C VAL A 250 5.91 -18.46 -8.18
N ALA A 251 6.80 -18.00 -7.30
CA ALA A 251 7.02 -18.63 -6.00
C ALA A 251 6.03 -18.17 -4.91
N THR A 252 5.04 -17.34 -5.23
CA THR A 252 4.08 -16.80 -4.25
C THR A 252 3.39 -17.87 -3.40
N CYS A 253 3.03 -19.00 -4.01
CA CYS A 253 2.37 -20.13 -3.35
C CYS A 253 3.32 -21.29 -3.01
N GLU A 254 4.64 -21.03 -3.00
CA GLU A 254 5.63 -22.04 -2.59
C GLU A 254 5.27 -22.59 -1.20
N ASP A 255 5.40 -23.90 -1.03
CA ASP A 255 5.06 -24.66 0.18
C ASP A 255 3.57 -24.73 0.61
N THR A 256 2.61 -24.30 -0.23
CA THR A 256 1.17 -24.30 0.11
C THR A 256 0.32 -25.41 -0.54
N GLY A 257 0.92 -26.20 -1.42
CA GLY A 257 0.20 -27.19 -2.24
C GLY A 257 -0.53 -26.61 -3.47
N PHE A 258 -0.52 -25.29 -3.63
CA PHE A 258 -1.02 -24.58 -4.80
C PHE A 258 0.13 -24.13 -5.72
N TYR A 259 -0.22 -23.81 -6.97
CA TYR A 259 0.68 -23.29 -7.97
C TYR A 259 0.25 -21.88 -8.36
N ALA A 260 1.15 -20.91 -8.22
CA ALA A 260 0.93 -19.55 -8.68
C ALA A 260 1.55 -19.35 -10.06
N TRP A 261 0.86 -18.57 -10.90
CA TRP A 261 1.30 -18.28 -12.25
C TRP A 261 1.14 -16.81 -12.60
N ARG A 262 2.06 -16.27 -13.40
CA ARG A 262 2.08 -14.88 -13.88
C ARG A 262 2.23 -14.77 -15.40
N PRO A 263 2.00 -13.59 -16.00
CA PRO A 263 2.06 -13.38 -17.45
C PRO A 263 3.43 -13.50 -18.11
N VAL A 264 4.53 -13.24 -17.38
CA VAL A 264 5.90 -13.18 -17.93
C VAL A 264 6.89 -14.03 -17.14
N GLY A 265 7.95 -14.52 -17.76
CA GLY A 265 8.92 -15.42 -17.13
C GLY A 265 10.13 -14.74 -16.48
N TYR A 266 10.35 -13.45 -16.71
CA TYR A 266 11.48 -12.70 -16.15
C TYR A 266 11.15 -12.01 -14.81
N VAL A 267 12.17 -11.53 -14.10
CA VAL A 267 12.02 -10.86 -12.80
C VAL A 267 11.27 -9.53 -12.96
N THR A 268 10.12 -9.42 -12.31
CA THR A 268 9.27 -8.23 -12.34
C THR A 268 9.47 -7.36 -11.10
N LEU A 269 9.00 -6.11 -11.17
CA LEU A 269 8.96 -5.19 -10.03
C LEU A 269 8.16 -5.76 -8.84
N MET A 270 7.16 -6.61 -9.11
CA MET A 270 6.35 -7.27 -8.08
C MET A 270 7.06 -8.47 -7.44
N GLN A 271 8.16 -8.95 -8.04
CA GLN A 271 9.01 -9.99 -7.46
C GLN A 271 10.19 -9.40 -6.69
N GLN A 272 10.87 -8.40 -7.26
CA GLN A 272 12.01 -7.73 -6.67
C GLN A 272 11.99 -6.25 -7.05
N HIS A 273 11.64 -5.37 -6.11
CA HIS A 273 11.43 -3.96 -6.42
C HIS A 273 12.74 -3.24 -6.81
N GLU A 274 13.91 -3.71 -6.37
CA GLU A 274 15.20 -3.08 -6.66
C GLU A 274 15.64 -3.21 -8.11
N VAL A 275 15.40 -4.38 -8.71
CA VAL A 275 15.97 -4.75 -10.02
C VAL A 275 14.92 -5.19 -11.05
N GLY A 276 13.72 -5.55 -10.61
CA GLY A 276 12.68 -6.10 -11.46
C GLY A 276 12.03 -5.07 -12.37
N GLN A 277 11.60 -5.48 -13.55
CA GLN A 277 11.00 -4.57 -14.54
C GLN A 277 9.48 -4.48 -14.35
N MET A 278 8.87 -3.35 -14.71
CA MET A 278 7.41 -3.25 -14.81
C MET A 278 6.98 -3.78 -16.20
N PRO A 279 6.31 -4.93 -16.31
CA PRO A 279 5.92 -5.47 -17.61
C PRO A 279 4.84 -4.61 -18.28
N ASN A 280 4.96 -4.40 -19.60
CA ASN A 280 3.92 -3.70 -20.38
C ASN A 280 2.52 -4.31 -20.23
N VAL A 281 2.43 -5.63 -20.05
CA VAL A 281 1.14 -6.28 -19.78
C VAL A 281 0.55 -5.85 -18.44
N TYR A 282 1.36 -5.58 -17.41
CA TYR A 282 0.85 -5.10 -16.12
C TYR A 282 0.31 -3.68 -16.24
N LEU A 283 1.01 -2.82 -16.99
CA LEU A 283 0.54 -1.47 -17.30
C LEU A 283 -0.84 -1.51 -17.95
N ARG A 284 -1.02 -2.34 -19.00
CA ARG A 284 -2.32 -2.48 -19.66
C ARG A 284 -3.42 -2.99 -18.71
N LEU A 285 -3.13 -3.99 -17.89
CA LEU A 285 -4.09 -4.53 -16.92
C LEU A 285 -4.53 -3.47 -15.90
N MET A 286 -3.58 -2.70 -15.35
CA MET A 286 -3.88 -1.62 -14.41
C MET A 286 -4.74 -0.55 -15.06
N GLN A 287 -4.41 -0.14 -16.29
CA GLN A 287 -5.21 0.84 -17.04
C GLN A 287 -6.64 0.35 -17.28
N THR A 288 -6.84 -0.91 -17.67
CA THR A 288 -8.18 -1.49 -17.86
C THR A 288 -8.99 -1.45 -16.58
N ARG A 289 -8.38 -1.77 -15.42
CA ARG A 289 -9.05 -1.71 -14.12
C ARG A 289 -9.46 -0.29 -13.74
N LEU A 290 -8.59 0.69 -13.96
CA LEU A 290 -8.87 2.10 -13.69
C LEU A 290 -10.00 2.64 -14.57
N ASN A 291 -10.04 2.23 -15.85
CA ASN A 291 -11.12 2.62 -16.76
C ASN A 291 -12.47 2.01 -16.36
N LYS A 292 -12.48 0.75 -15.91
CA LYS A 292 -13.71 0.09 -15.43
C LYS A 292 -14.25 0.76 -14.16
N LYS A 293 -13.38 1.08 -13.19
CA LYS A 293 -13.78 1.81 -11.98
C LYS A 293 -14.39 3.18 -12.32
N ALA A 294 -13.81 3.90 -13.28
CA ALA A 294 -14.33 5.18 -13.73
C ALA A 294 -15.75 5.03 -14.35
N SER A 295 -15.97 4.03 -15.22
CA SER A 295 -17.29 3.79 -15.80
C SER A 295 -18.36 3.44 -14.77
N ASP A 296 -18.01 2.60 -13.79
CA ASP A 296 -18.94 2.16 -12.72
C ASP A 296 -19.35 3.37 -11.84
N THR A 297 -18.42 4.29 -11.60
CA THR A 297 -18.68 5.50 -10.79
C THR A 297 -19.59 6.49 -11.55
N THR A 298 -19.40 6.67 -12.86
CA THR A 298 -20.23 7.58 -13.66
C THR A 298 -21.68 7.10 -13.83
N GLY A 299 -21.92 5.77 -13.81
CA GLY A 299 -23.27 5.20 -13.89
C GLY A 299 -24.13 5.44 -12.64
N LEU A 300 -23.51 5.73 -11.48
CA LEU A 300 -24.21 5.99 -10.21
C LEU A 300 -24.63 7.46 -10.02
N TYR A 301 -24.20 8.38 -10.90
CA TYR A 301 -24.55 9.80 -10.87
C TYR A 301 -25.40 10.23 -12.08
N SER A 302 -25.93 9.27 -12.82
CA SER A 302 -26.74 9.49 -14.02
C SER A 302 -28.19 9.03 -13.77
N ASP A 303 -28.88 9.60 -12.79
CA ASP A 303 -30.35 9.57 -12.63
C ASP A 303 -30.85 10.81 -11.87
#